data_AF-A0A063BND1-F1
#
_entry.id   AF-A0A063BND1-F1
#
_cell.length_a   1.000
_cell.length_b   1.000
_cell.length_c   1.000
_cell.angle_alpha   90.00
_cell.angle_beta   90.00
_cell.angle_gamma   90.00
#
_symmetry.space_group_name_H-M   'P 1'
#
loop_
_entity.id
_entity.type
_entity.pdbx_description
1 polymer ?
#
loop_
_entity_poly.entity_id
_entity_poly.type
_entity_poly.pdbx_seq_one_letter_code
_entity_poly.pdbx_strand_id
1 'polypeptide(L)'
;MFHDNPDAVPAAQLRSQACIVPLAATTDATPPVVRITLRGGDYAVLRHSGPYPEMKEAYRWLYREWLPQSGRGGADAPPFELYVNMPGTTAPEDLLTDIHVPLR
;
A
#
# COMPACT_ATOMS: atom_id res chain seq x y z
N MET A 1 1.27 4.37 2.20
CA MET A 1 2.32 3.52 2.79
C MET A 1 1.97 3.26 4.24
N PHE A 2 2.02 2.00 4.67
CA PHE A 2 1.48 1.55 5.96
C PHE A 2 2.58 0.87 6.77
N HIS A 3 2.84 1.34 8.00
CA HIS A 3 3.98 0.90 8.81
C HIS A 3 3.62 -0.15 9.86
N ASP A 4 2.35 -0.25 10.19
CA ASP A 4 1.88 -1.04 11.31
C ASP A 4 0.77 -1.99 10.87
N ASN A 5 0.72 -3.18 11.50
CA ASN A 5 -0.37 -4.12 11.31
C ASN A 5 -1.55 -3.70 12.20
N PRO A 6 -2.73 -3.37 11.63
CA PRO A 6 -3.90 -2.94 12.39
C PRO A 6 -4.49 -4.02 13.30
N ASP A 7 -4.19 -5.31 13.06
CA ASP A 7 -4.60 -6.40 13.95
C ASP A 7 -3.62 -6.59 15.13
N ALA A 8 -2.47 -5.92 15.14
CA ALA A 8 -1.42 -6.05 16.17
C ALA A 8 -1.14 -4.75 16.94
N VAL A 9 -1.37 -3.59 16.32
CA VAL A 9 -1.10 -2.26 16.89
C VAL A 9 -2.42 -1.55 17.18
N PRO A 10 -2.62 -0.96 18.37
CA PRO A 10 -3.82 -0.20 18.69
C PRO A 10 -4.07 0.94 17.70
N ALA A 11 -5.35 1.21 17.38
CA ALA A 11 -5.73 2.20 16.37
C ALA A 11 -5.10 3.59 16.58
N ALA A 12 -4.97 4.05 17.83
CA ALA A 12 -4.37 5.34 18.17
C ALA A 12 -2.84 5.41 17.94
N GLN A 13 -2.18 4.28 17.70
CA GLN A 13 -0.74 4.17 17.48
C GLN A 13 -0.38 3.80 16.04
N LEU A 14 -1.37 3.58 15.17
CA LEU A 14 -1.13 3.24 13.78
C LEU A 14 -0.48 4.42 13.04
N ARG A 15 0.57 4.11 12.27
CA ARG A 15 1.28 5.07 11.44
C ARG A 15 1.12 4.72 9.97
N SER A 16 0.77 5.73 9.21
CA SER A 16 0.70 5.67 7.75
C SER A 16 1.18 6.98 7.15
N GLN A 17 1.55 6.92 5.88
CA GLN A 17 1.94 8.09 5.10
C GLN A 17 1.15 8.10 3.79
N ALA A 18 0.39 9.18 3.58
CA ALA A 18 -0.16 9.53 2.28
C ALA A 18 0.97 10.09 1.41
N CYS A 19 1.09 9.58 0.19
CA CYS A 19 2.23 9.85 -0.67
C CYS A 19 1.74 10.22 -2.07
N ILE A 20 2.53 11.03 -2.77
CA ILE A 20 2.41 11.27 -4.20
C ILE A 20 3.74 11.00 -4.86
N VAL A 21 3.71 10.54 -6.11
CA VAL A 21 4.91 10.47 -6.93
C VAL A 21 5.09 11.84 -7.58
N PRO A 22 6.21 12.55 -7.33
CA PRO A 22 6.43 13.86 -7.94
C PRO A 22 6.61 13.70 -9.46
N LEU A 23 6.05 14.64 -10.22
CA LEU A 23 6.17 14.65 -11.68
C LEU A 23 7.63 14.87 -12.13
N ALA A 24 8.40 15.64 -11.36
CA ALA A 24 9.82 15.86 -11.58
C ALA A 24 10.63 15.34 -10.39
N ALA A 25 11.76 14.67 -10.66
CA ALA A 25 12.63 14.15 -9.60
C ALA A 25 13.22 15.26 -8.71
N THR A 26 13.23 16.50 -9.20
CA THR A 26 13.74 17.69 -8.51
C THR A 26 12.68 18.42 -7.69
N THR A 27 11.44 17.92 -7.59
CA THR A 27 10.42 18.56 -6.76
C THR A 27 10.84 18.54 -5.28
N ASP A 28 10.94 19.72 -4.68
CA ASP A 28 11.25 19.88 -3.27
C ASP A 28 10.04 19.57 -2.39
N ALA A 29 10.28 18.87 -1.27
CA ALA A 29 9.29 18.66 -0.23
C ALA A 29 9.38 19.80 0.78
N THR A 30 8.27 20.50 1.02
CA THR A 30 8.20 21.55 2.03
C THR A 30 7.51 21.00 3.28
N PRO A 31 8.05 21.21 4.50
CA PRO A 31 7.40 20.78 5.73
C PRO A 31 5.93 21.24 5.79
N PRO A 32 5.01 20.37 6.24
CA PRO A 32 5.25 19.07 6.87
C PRO A 32 5.47 17.89 5.89
N VAL A 33 5.47 18.13 4.58
CA VAL A 33 5.75 17.08 3.58
C VAL A 33 7.23 16.70 3.64
N VAL A 34 7.49 15.41 3.68
CA VAL A 34 8.84 14.85 3.69
C VAL A 34 9.07 14.02 2.43
N ARG A 35 10.31 14.04 1.94
CA ARG A 35 10.72 13.17 0.84
C ARG A 35 11.02 11.78 1.39
N ILE A 36 10.39 10.77 0.78
CA ILE A 36 10.67 9.36 1.05
C ILE A 36 11.09 8.67 -0.25
N THR A 37 11.94 7.67 -0.15
CA THR A 37 12.34 6.83 -1.27
C THR A 37 11.77 5.44 -1.07
N LEU A 38 10.99 4.95 -2.03
CA LEU A 38 10.61 3.54 -2.06
C LEU A 38 11.84 2.72 -2.42
N ARG A 39 12.09 1.66 -1.66
CA ARG A 39 13.20 0.75 -1.98
C ARG A 39 12.96 0.11 -3.36
N GLY A 40 14.06 -0.19 -4.06
CA GLY A 40 13.99 -1.03 -5.25
C GLY A 40 13.78 -2.51 -4.91
N GLY A 41 13.67 -3.33 -5.95
CA GLY A 41 13.52 -4.79 -5.86
C GLY A 41 12.11 -5.26 -6.20
N ASP A 42 11.87 -6.54 -5.95
CA ASP A 42 10.59 -7.18 -6.29
C ASP A 42 9.48 -6.83 -5.30
N TYR A 43 8.29 -6.66 -5.84
CA TYR A 43 7.05 -6.47 -5.11
C TYR A 43 5.99 -7.46 -5.60
N ALA A 44 5.27 -8.07 -4.67
CA ALA A 44 3.99 -8.69 -4.98
C ALA A 44 2.96 -7.59 -5.17
N VAL A 45 2.20 -7.65 -6.26
CA VAL A 45 1.17 -6.67 -6.58
C VAL A 45 -0.18 -7.38 -6.67
N LEU A 46 -1.12 -6.96 -5.84
CA LEU A 46 -2.51 -7.39 -5.88
C LEU A 46 -3.39 -6.20 -6.25
N ARG A 47 -4.15 -6.32 -7.33
CA ARG A 47 -5.19 -5.34 -7.68
C ARG A 47 -6.47 -5.68 -6.95
N HIS A 48 -6.90 -4.78 -6.07
CA HIS A 48 -8.23 -4.77 -5.48
C HIS A 48 -9.19 -3.99 -6.39
N SER A 49 -10.33 -4.59 -6.69
CA SER A 49 -11.45 -3.95 -7.39
C SER A 49 -12.64 -3.91 -6.47
N GLY A 50 -13.11 -2.72 -6.12
CA GLY A 50 -14.22 -2.51 -5.22
C GLY A 50 -13.90 -1.57 -4.05
N PRO A 51 -14.81 -1.49 -3.06
CA PRO A 51 -14.77 -0.45 -2.05
C PRO A 51 -13.63 -0.67 -1.03
N TYR A 52 -13.07 0.43 -0.51
CA TYR A 52 -11.93 0.39 0.41
C TYR A 52 -12.14 -0.43 1.70
N PRO A 53 -13.33 -0.47 2.34
CA PRO A 53 -13.56 -1.32 3.52
C PRO A 53 -13.27 -2.81 3.28
N GLU A 54 -13.39 -3.29 2.04
CA GLU A 54 -13.12 -4.69 1.68
C GLU A 54 -11.63 -4.98 1.49
N MET A 55 -10.77 -3.95 1.40
CA MET A 55 -9.33 -4.13 1.24
C MET A 55 -8.68 -4.91 2.37
N LYS A 56 -9.28 -4.92 3.57
CA LYS A 56 -8.82 -5.76 4.69
C LYS A 56 -8.75 -7.23 4.29
N GLU A 57 -9.74 -7.72 3.55
CA GLU A 57 -9.77 -9.11 3.08
C GLU A 57 -8.76 -9.35 1.96
N ALA A 58 -8.54 -8.37 1.06
CA ALA A 58 -7.47 -8.44 0.06
C ALA A 58 -6.08 -8.56 0.71
N TYR A 59 -5.81 -7.74 1.74
CA TYR A 59 -4.58 -7.84 2.54
C TYR A 59 -4.46 -9.18 3.24
N ARG A 60 -5.55 -9.67 3.86
CA ARG A 60 -5.57 -10.98 4.52
C ARG A 60 -5.19 -12.07 3.53
N TRP A 61 -5.86 -12.11 2.37
CA TRP A 61 -5.59 -13.06 1.29
C TRP A 61 -4.12 -13.04 0.85
N LEU A 62 -3.59 -11.83 0.61
CA LEU A 62 -2.22 -11.67 0.13
C LEU A 62 -1.19 -12.20 1.12
N TYR A 63 -1.36 -11.91 2.42
CA TYR A 63 -0.39 -12.28 3.46
C TYR A 63 -0.56 -13.69 4.01
N ARG A 64 -1.79 -14.23 4.09
CA ARG A 64 -2.05 -15.53 4.73
C ARG A 64 -2.18 -16.68 3.73
N GLU A 65 -2.56 -16.40 2.49
CA GLU A 65 -2.82 -17.44 1.49
C GLU A 65 -1.78 -17.37 0.37
N TRP A 66 -1.66 -16.23 -0.31
CA TRP A 66 -0.77 -16.12 -1.47
C TRP A 66 0.72 -16.14 -1.07
N LEU A 67 1.14 -15.28 -0.13
CA LEU A 67 2.56 -15.13 0.21
C LEU A 67 3.20 -16.43 0.71
N PRO A 68 2.59 -17.22 1.62
CA PRO A 68 3.16 -18.50 2.06
C PRO A 68 3.30 -19.54 0.94
N GLN A 69 2.44 -19.47 -0.09
CA GLN A 69 2.45 -20.38 -1.24
C GLN A 69 3.36 -19.91 -2.37
N SER A 70 3.71 -18.62 -2.40
CA SER A 70 4.50 -18.01 -3.48
C SER A 70 5.95 -18.50 -3.57
N GLY A 71 6.46 -19.17 -2.51
CA GLY A 71 7.88 -19.49 -2.38
C GLY A 71 8.78 -18.28 -2.12
N ARG A 72 8.21 -17.08 -1.97
CA ARG A 72 8.89 -15.82 -1.64
C ARG A 72 8.62 -15.44 -0.19
N GLY A 73 9.51 -14.63 0.38
CA GLY A 73 9.32 -14.06 1.71
C GLY A 73 8.83 -12.62 1.63
N GLY A 74 8.04 -12.18 2.61
CA GLY A 74 7.88 -10.74 2.88
C GLY A 74 9.21 -10.17 3.35
N ALA A 75 9.57 -9.00 2.84
CA ALA A 75 10.78 -8.31 3.23
C ALA A 75 10.51 -7.23 4.27
N ASP A 76 11.57 -6.80 4.97
CA ASP A 76 11.49 -5.79 6.01
C ASP A 76 11.37 -4.37 5.42
N ALA A 77 10.18 -4.08 4.89
CA ALA A 77 9.79 -2.76 4.41
C ALA A 77 8.26 -2.62 4.43
N PRO A 78 7.73 -1.40 4.57
CA PRO A 78 6.29 -1.18 4.62
C PRO A 78 5.63 -1.48 3.26
N PRO A 79 4.45 -2.14 3.24
CA PRO A 79 3.62 -2.17 2.05
C PRO A 79 3.06 -0.78 1.73
N PHE A 80 2.65 -0.59 0.49
CA PHE A 80 1.95 0.63 0.07
C PHE A 80 0.82 0.33 -0.90
N GLU A 81 -0.10 1.27 -1.00
CA GLU A 81 -1.24 1.23 -1.92
C GLU A 81 -1.03 2.28 -3.00
N LEU A 82 -1.38 1.94 -4.24
CA LEU A 82 -1.48 2.86 -5.35
C LEU A 82 -2.96 2.93 -5.78
N TYR A 83 -3.60 4.06 -5.53
CA TYR A 83 -4.97 4.32 -5.98
C TYR A 83 -4.95 4.66 -7.47
N VAL A 84 -5.48 3.77 -8.30
CA VAL A 84 -5.36 3.85 -9.77
C VAL A 84 -6.39 4.81 -10.35
N ASN A 85 -7.56 4.91 -9.72
CA ASN A 85 -8.63 5.84 -10.09
C ASN A 85 -9.11 6.67 -8.89
N MET A 86 -9.95 7.67 -9.19
CA MET A 86 -10.30 8.72 -8.24
C MET A 86 -11.67 8.45 -7.60
N PRO A 87 -11.78 8.37 -6.26
CA PRO A 87 -13.05 8.10 -5.59
C PRO A 87 -14.08 9.22 -5.74
N GLY A 88 -13.65 10.43 -6.13
CA GLY A 88 -14.58 11.54 -6.42
C GLY A 88 -15.32 11.41 -7.75
N THR A 89 -14.87 10.54 -8.65
CA THR A 89 -15.43 10.39 -10.01
C THR A 89 -15.75 8.94 -10.38
N THR A 90 -15.49 7.99 -9.49
CA THR A 90 -15.66 6.56 -9.71
C THR A 90 -16.52 5.98 -8.60
N ALA A 91 -17.49 5.15 -8.97
CA ALA A 91 -18.35 4.47 -8.01
C ALA A 91 -17.50 3.52 -7.12
N PRO A 92 -17.84 3.34 -5.83
CA PRO A 92 -17.07 2.49 -4.92
C PRO A 92 -16.76 1.08 -5.44
N GLU A 93 -17.70 0.46 -6.15
CA GLU A 93 -17.59 -0.86 -6.78
C GLU A 93 -16.57 -0.92 -7.93
N ASP A 94 -16.30 0.21 -8.58
CA ASP A 94 -15.38 0.34 -9.70
C ASP A 94 -14.01 0.89 -9.28
N LEU A 95 -13.78 1.11 -7.97
CA LEU A 95 -12.49 1.61 -7.47
C LEU A 95 -11.41 0.55 -7.67
N LEU A 96 -10.26 1.01 -8.16
CA LEU A 96 -9.10 0.17 -8.40
C LEU A 96 -7.94 0.63 -7.52
N THR A 97 -7.41 -0.29 -6.71
CA THR A 97 -6.27 -0.03 -5.84
C THR A 97 -5.26 -1.17 -5.92
N ASP A 98 -4.00 -0.85 -6.20
CA ASP A 98 -2.92 -1.83 -6.23
C ASP A 98 -2.19 -1.86 -4.89
N ILE A 99 -2.27 -3.00 -4.20
CA ILE A 99 -1.55 -3.30 -2.97
C ILE A 99 -0.18 -3.86 -3.34
N HIS A 100 0.88 -3.16 -2.93
CA HIS A 100 2.26 -3.54 -3.18
C HIS A 100 2.91 -4.03 -1.88
N VAL A 101 3.31 -5.30 -1.87
CA VAL A 101 4.03 -5.93 -0.74
C VAL A 101 5.47 -6.21 -1.13
N PRO A 102 6.46 -5.64 -0.40
CA PRO A 102 7.87 -5.86 -0.67
C PRO A 102 8.29 -7.33 -0.45
N LEU A 103 8.99 -7.92 -1.43
CA LEU A 103 9.46 -9.31 -1.38
C LEU A 103 10.96 -9.42 -1.09
N ARG A 104 11.37 -10.60 -0.61
CA ARG A 104 12.77 -11.06 -0.50
C ARG A 104 12.97 -12.39 -1.23
#